data_AF-A0A520DG21-F1
#
_entry.id   AF-A0A520DG21-F1
#
_cell.length_a   1.000
_cell.length_b   1.000
_cell.length_c   1.000
_cell.angle_alpha   90.00
_cell.angle_beta   90.00
_cell.angle_gamma   90.00
#
_symmetry.space_group_name_H-M   'P 1'
#
loop_
_entity.id
_entity.type
_entity.pdbx_description
1 polymer ?
#
loop_
_entity_poly.entity_id
_entity_poly.type
_entity_poly.pdbx_seq_one_letter_code
_entity_poly.pdbx_strand_id
1 'polypeptide(L)'
;MEAIYLRYSYDFRDYTGASQKRRVAYALAQFGLPNVSALQNRVLHDPAVFAQLLQFLTIPVSEMFRDPAYFLALRQQVVPVLHTYPSVKIWVAGCSTGEEAWSIAIMLHEEGLLKRTQIYATDINPASIEKARQGIFPLEAVKGYTTNYQQSGGTSAFSDYYTAAYGGARFDPFLCADVIFADHSLATDSVFAETQLVSCRNVLIYFNRKLQDRALGLFHESLCHRGFLGLGSKESIDFSGYAERFDTLAKAERIYRKAS
;
A
#
# COMPACT_ATOMS: atom_id res chain seq x y z
N MET A 1 -14.35 5.77 -17.32
CA MET A 1 -14.14 4.64 -16.39
C MET A 1 -14.74 3.37 -16.94
N GLU A 2 -16.02 3.31 -17.31
CA GLU A 2 -16.63 2.13 -17.95
C GLU A 2 -15.80 1.59 -19.14
N ALA A 3 -15.36 2.47 -20.04
CA ALA A 3 -14.50 2.10 -21.16
C ALA A 3 -13.16 1.45 -20.75
N ILE A 4 -12.58 1.88 -19.62
CA ILE A 4 -11.33 1.29 -19.10
C ILE A 4 -11.62 -0.10 -18.55
N TYR A 5 -12.69 -0.25 -17.76
CA TYR A 5 -13.09 -1.53 -17.19
C TYR A 5 -13.35 -2.58 -18.29
N LEU A 6 -14.16 -2.24 -19.30
CA LEU A 6 -14.50 -3.17 -20.38
C LEU A 6 -13.29 -3.57 -21.25
N ARG A 7 -12.30 -2.69 -21.39
CA ARG A 7 -11.15 -2.91 -22.29
C ARG A 7 -9.94 -3.53 -21.61
N TYR A 8 -9.72 -3.20 -20.34
CA TYR A 8 -8.50 -3.51 -19.59
C TYR A 8 -8.77 -4.21 -18.24
N SER A 9 -10.03 -4.36 -17.83
CA SER A 9 -10.44 -4.95 -16.54
C SER A 9 -10.02 -4.16 -15.29
N TYR A 10 -9.55 -2.92 -15.45
CA TYR A 10 -9.29 -2.00 -14.33
C TYR A 10 -10.59 -1.30 -13.91
N ASP A 11 -11.08 -1.58 -12.70
CA ASP A 11 -12.34 -1.01 -12.21
C ASP A 11 -12.13 0.24 -11.34
N PHE A 12 -12.28 1.40 -11.97
CA PHE A 12 -12.24 2.70 -11.31
C PHE A 12 -13.63 3.28 -11.00
N ARG A 13 -14.72 2.54 -11.24
CA ARG A 13 -16.09 3.09 -11.23
C ARG A 13 -16.57 3.44 -9.83
N ASP A 14 -16.14 2.69 -8.83
CA ASP A 14 -16.43 2.95 -7.42
C ASP A 14 -15.34 3.80 -6.70
N TYR A 15 -14.46 4.47 -7.46
CA TYR A 15 -13.55 5.48 -6.91
C TYR A 15 -14.29 6.83 -6.76
N THR A 16 -13.80 7.70 -5.89
CA THR A 16 -14.42 9.01 -5.66
C THR A 16 -14.40 9.88 -6.92
N GLY A 17 -15.56 10.36 -7.33
CA GLY A 17 -15.72 11.15 -8.57
C GLY A 17 -14.87 12.43 -8.60
N ALA A 18 -14.69 13.09 -7.45
CA ALA A 18 -13.84 14.28 -7.34
C ALA A 18 -12.35 13.97 -7.61
N SER A 19 -11.83 12.87 -7.06
CA SER A 19 -10.46 12.45 -7.32
C SER A 19 -10.28 12.09 -8.80
N GLN A 20 -11.19 11.27 -9.33
CA GLN A 20 -11.16 10.83 -10.72
C GLN A 20 -11.23 11.99 -11.71
N LYS A 21 -12.14 12.95 -11.50
CA LYS A 21 -12.27 14.13 -12.39
C LYS A 21 -10.98 14.93 -12.43
N ARG A 22 -10.32 15.15 -11.28
CA ARG A 22 -9.04 15.87 -11.20
C ARG A 22 -7.92 15.12 -11.94
N ARG A 23 -7.85 13.79 -11.79
CA ARG A 23 -6.82 12.98 -12.47
C ARG A 23 -7.03 12.90 -13.97
N VAL A 24 -8.27 12.77 -14.43
CA VAL A 24 -8.60 12.83 -15.87
C VAL A 24 -8.28 14.20 -16.45
N ALA A 25 -8.61 15.30 -15.75
CA ALA A 25 -8.26 16.65 -16.20
C ALA A 25 -6.75 16.86 -16.30
N TYR A 26 -5.98 16.37 -15.33
CA TYR A 26 -4.52 16.37 -15.39
C TYR A 26 -3.98 15.58 -16.58
N ALA A 27 -4.51 14.36 -16.81
CA ALA A 27 -4.12 13.53 -17.94
C ALA A 27 -4.42 14.21 -19.30
N LEU A 28 -5.57 14.87 -19.44
CA LEU A 28 -5.89 15.66 -20.65
C LEU A 28 -4.83 16.73 -20.92
N ALA A 29 -4.42 17.47 -19.89
CA ALA A 29 -3.38 18.48 -20.00
C ALA A 29 -2.02 17.87 -20.39
N GLN A 30 -1.62 16.76 -19.76
CA GLN A 30 -0.35 16.09 -20.07
C GLN A 30 -0.32 15.51 -21.49
N PHE A 31 -1.44 14.98 -21.97
CA PHE A 31 -1.55 14.45 -23.34
C PHE A 31 -1.85 15.52 -24.40
N GLY A 32 -2.10 16.77 -24.01
CA GLY A 32 -2.50 17.84 -24.94
C GLY A 32 -3.85 17.58 -25.62
N LEU A 33 -4.79 16.94 -24.94
CA LEU A 33 -6.09 16.55 -25.51
C LEU A 33 -7.20 17.51 -25.11
N PRO A 34 -8.13 17.85 -26.03
CA PRO A 34 -9.12 18.89 -25.79
C PRO A 34 -10.27 18.46 -24.87
N ASN A 35 -10.57 17.16 -24.78
CA ASN A 35 -11.70 16.65 -24.00
C ASN A 35 -11.60 15.15 -23.72
N VAL A 36 -12.49 14.66 -22.84
CA VAL A 36 -12.55 13.26 -22.40
C VAL A 36 -12.83 12.30 -23.56
N SER A 37 -13.62 12.69 -24.56
CA SER A 37 -13.91 11.84 -25.72
C SER A 37 -12.65 11.56 -26.54
N ALA A 38 -11.78 12.57 -26.72
CA ALA A 38 -10.49 12.40 -27.38
C ALA A 38 -9.56 11.48 -26.58
N LEU A 39 -9.52 11.62 -25.25
CA LEU A 39 -8.78 10.72 -24.37
C LEU A 39 -9.31 9.29 -24.46
N GLN A 40 -10.63 9.11 -24.40
CA GLN A 40 -11.28 7.80 -24.50
C GLN A 40 -10.94 7.12 -25.83
N ASN A 41 -11.00 7.86 -26.95
CA ASN A 41 -10.64 7.31 -28.25
C ASN A 41 -9.20 6.80 -28.27
N ARG A 42 -8.22 7.58 -27.77
CA ARG A 42 -6.82 7.12 -27.71
C ARG A 42 -6.63 5.92 -26.79
N VAL A 43 -7.18 5.97 -25.58
CA VAL A 43 -7.08 4.89 -24.59
C VAL A 43 -7.66 3.59 -25.10
N LEU A 44 -8.72 3.61 -25.92
CA LEU A 44 -9.34 2.39 -26.45
C LEU A 44 -8.53 1.74 -27.58
N HIS A 45 -7.74 2.52 -28.33
CA HIS A 45 -6.98 2.05 -29.49
C HIS A 45 -5.48 1.86 -29.23
N ASP A 46 -4.93 2.47 -28.18
CA ASP A 46 -3.51 2.42 -27.85
C ASP A 46 -3.27 2.01 -26.38
N PRO A 47 -2.88 0.75 -26.12
CA PRO A 47 -2.56 0.28 -24.78
C PRO A 47 -1.42 1.05 -24.09
N ALA A 48 -0.48 1.63 -24.83
CA ALA A 48 0.60 2.42 -24.24
C ALA A 48 0.07 3.75 -23.66
N VAL A 49 -0.95 4.34 -24.29
CA VAL A 49 -1.65 5.50 -23.74
C VAL A 49 -2.41 5.13 -22.47
N PHE A 50 -3.03 3.95 -22.41
CA PHE A 50 -3.65 3.47 -21.17
C PHE A 50 -2.62 3.27 -20.05
N ALA A 51 -1.47 2.65 -20.33
CA ALA A 51 -0.41 2.46 -19.35
C ALA A 51 0.08 3.80 -18.76
N GLN A 52 0.20 4.85 -19.59
CA GLN A 52 0.51 6.21 -19.14
C GLN A 52 -0.64 6.84 -18.35
N LEU A 53 -1.89 6.68 -18.80
CA LEU A 53 -3.06 7.17 -18.08
C LEU A 53 -3.16 6.54 -16.68
N LEU A 54 -2.87 5.25 -16.55
CA LEU A 54 -2.86 4.54 -15.27
C LEU A 54 -1.94 5.23 -14.25
N GLN A 55 -0.76 5.71 -14.68
CA GLN A 55 0.16 6.46 -13.82
C GLN A 55 -0.45 7.75 -13.26
N PHE A 56 -1.40 8.36 -13.98
CA PHE A 56 -2.10 9.56 -13.52
C PHE A 56 -3.30 9.24 -12.63
N LEU A 57 -3.96 8.10 -12.86
CA LEU A 57 -5.12 7.66 -12.09
C LEU A 57 -4.71 7.12 -10.71
N THR A 58 -3.56 6.46 -10.62
CA THR A 58 -2.94 5.99 -9.36
C THR A 58 -1.99 7.05 -8.83
N ILE A 59 -1.98 7.34 -7.53
CA ILE A 59 -1.14 8.41 -6.95
C ILE A 59 0.03 7.74 -6.22
N PRO A 60 1.25 7.73 -6.78
CA PRO A 60 2.38 7.09 -6.14
C PRO A 60 3.08 8.07 -5.20
N VAL A 61 2.38 8.56 -4.17
CA VAL A 61 3.01 9.38 -3.12
C VAL A 61 3.03 8.59 -1.84
N SER A 62 4.21 8.09 -1.49
CA SER A 62 4.47 7.34 -0.28
C SER A 62 5.81 7.76 0.32
N GLU A 63 5.98 7.50 1.60
CA GLU A 63 7.18 7.84 2.36
C GLU A 63 7.53 6.65 3.24
N MET A 64 8.83 6.38 3.45
CA MET A 64 9.22 5.35 4.40
C MET A 64 8.84 5.81 5.81
N PHE A 65 8.38 4.85 6.62
CA PHE A 65 7.93 5.06 7.99
C PHE A 65 6.88 6.16 8.15
N ARG A 66 6.03 6.35 7.12
CA ARG A 66 4.95 7.36 7.13
C ARG A 66 4.04 7.19 8.35
N ASP A 67 3.67 8.30 8.99
CA ASP A 67 3.01 8.36 10.31
C ASP A 67 3.77 7.51 11.35
N PRO A 68 4.93 7.96 11.86
CA PRO A 68 5.82 7.14 12.68
C PRO A 68 5.18 6.46 13.90
N ALA A 69 4.17 7.11 14.50
CA ALA A 69 3.39 6.55 15.60
C ALA A 69 2.70 5.22 15.24
N TYR A 70 2.30 5.03 13.97
CA TYR A 70 1.74 3.76 13.49
C TYR A 70 2.75 2.61 13.60
N PHE A 71 3.97 2.81 13.11
CA PHE A 71 5.03 1.81 13.18
C PHE A 71 5.46 1.54 14.63
N LEU A 72 5.52 2.60 15.45
CA LEU A 72 5.77 2.43 16.88
C LEU A 72 4.69 1.59 17.57
N ALA A 73 3.41 1.82 17.25
CA ALA A 73 2.30 1.02 17.77
C ALA A 73 2.33 -0.42 17.25
N LEU A 74 2.73 -0.66 15.99
CA LEU A 74 2.96 -2.01 15.48
C LEU A 74 4.03 -2.74 16.31
N ARG A 75 5.18 -2.10 16.56
CA ARG A 75 6.24 -2.66 17.41
C ARG A 75 5.77 -3.00 18.82
N GLN A 76 5.00 -2.11 19.44
CA GLN A 76 4.58 -2.27 20.83
C GLN A 76 3.43 -3.24 21.02
N GLN A 77 2.49 -3.31 20.06
CA GLN A 77 1.20 -3.99 20.27
C GLN A 77 0.98 -5.19 19.34
N VAL A 78 1.57 -5.19 18.14
CA VAL A 78 1.36 -6.23 17.13
C VAL A 78 2.52 -7.21 17.09
N VAL A 79 3.76 -6.71 16.99
CA VAL A 79 4.99 -7.52 16.89
C VAL A 79 5.14 -8.54 18.03
N PRO A 80 4.83 -8.23 19.31
CA PRO A 80 4.92 -9.24 20.38
C PRO A 80 4.02 -10.44 20.15
N VAL A 81 2.86 -10.24 19.51
CA VAL A 81 1.95 -11.33 19.13
C VAL A 81 2.50 -12.08 17.91
N LEU A 82 3.05 -11.37 16.93
CA LEU A 82 3.69 -12.00 15.76
C LEU A 82 4.85 -12.93 16.16
N HIS A 83 5.56 -12.62 17.25
CA HIS A 83 6.61 -13.51 17.78
C HIS A 83 6.14 -14.91 18.18
N THR A 84 4.86 -15.05 18.54
CA THR A 84 4.28 -16.33 18.95
C THR A 84 4.04 -17.28 17.77
N TYR A 85 4.04 -16.79 16.54
CA TYR A 85 3.85 -17.62 15.35
C TYR A 85 5.17 -18.24 14.87
N PRO A 86 5.17 -19.50 14.41
CA PRO A 86 6.36 -20.13 13.83
C PRO A 86 6.74 -19.51 12.48
N SER A 87 5.75 -19.01 11.73
CA SER A 87 5.91 -18.25 10.49
C SER A 87 4.86 -17.15 10.41
N VAL A 88 5.19 -16.04 9.78
CA VAL A 88 4.33 -14.86 9.68
C VAL A 88 4.07 -14.53 8.21
N LYS A 89 2.84 -14.15 7.90
CA LYS A 89 2.43 -13.61 6.60
C LYS A 89 1.84 -12.23 6.79
N ILE A 90 2.34 -11.26 6.04
CA ILE A 90 1.89 -9.87 6.08
C ILE A 90 1.47 -9.46 4.68
N TRP A 91 0.37 -8.74 4.55
CA TRP A 91 -0.06 -8.15 3.29
C TRP A 91 -0.02 -6.62 3.38
N VAL A 92 0.79 -6.00 2.52
CA VAL A 92 0.81 -4.55 2.28
C VAL A 92 -0.01 -4.28 1.01
N ALA A 93 -1.24 -3.84 1.19
CA ALA A 93 -2.21 -3.62 0.12
C ALA A 93 -2.18 -2.17 -0.37
N GLY A 94 -1.89 -1.97 -1.66
CA GLY A 94 -1.62 -0.66 -2.25
C GLY A 94 -0.22 -0.16 -1.89
N CYS A 95 0.80 -0.99 -2.14
CA CYS A 95 2.17 -0.72 -1.72
C CYS A 95 2.84 0.44 -2.48
N SER A 96 2.23 0.97 -3.55
CA SER A 96 2.80 2.02 -4.39
C SER A 96 4.22 1.65 -4.82
N THR A 97 5.17 2.57 -4.68
CA THR A 97 6.60 2.45 -4.97
C THR A 97 7.39 1.74 -3.87
N GLY A 98 6.71 1.10 -2.91
CA GLY A 98 7.28 0.11 -1.99
C GLY A 98 7.69 0.63 -0.62
N GLU A 99 7.66 1.93 -0.37
CA GLU A 99 8.20 2.55 0.85
C GLU A 99 7.65 1.90 2.13
N GLU A 100 6.35 1.58 2.17
CA GLU A 100 5.74 0.91 3.33
C GLU A 100 6.21 -0.55 3.48
N ALA A 101 6.29 -1.29 2.38
CA ALA A 101 6.77 -2.68 2.40
C ALA A 101 8.22 -2.77 2.90
N TRP A 102 9.09 -1.87 2.41
CA TRP A 102 10.47 -1.75 2.88
C TRP A 102 10.56 -1.30 4.35
N SER A 103 9.69 -0.39 4.79
CA SER A 103 9.64 0.05 6.20
C SER A 103 9.24 -1.10 7.13
N ILE A 104 8.25 -1.90 6.73
CA ILE A 104 7.85 -3.11 7.47
C ILE A 104 8.98 -4.14 7.47
N ALA A 105 9.68 -4.34 6.35
CA ALA A 105 10.81 -5.26 6.29
C ALA A 105 11.95 -4.86 7.24
N ILE A 106 12.32 -3.58 7.28
CA ILE A 106 13.33 -3.04 8.22
C ILE A 106 12.88 -3.25 9.66
N MET A 107 11.63 -2.88 9.99
CA MET A 107 11.07 -3.11 11.32
C MET A 107 11.16 -4.58 11.74
N LEU A 108 10.74 -5.51 10.87
CA LEU A 108 10.79 -6.94 11.17
C LEU A 108 12.22 -7.48 11.25
N HIS A 109 13.17 -6.88 10.53
CA HIS A 109 14.58 -7.24 10.62
C HIS A 109 15.12 -6.93 12.02
N GLU A 110 14.87 -5.72 12.51
CA GLU A 110 15.28 -5.29 13.85
C GLU A 110 14.62 -6.10 14.96
N GLU A 111 13.35 -6.47 14.77
CA GLU A 111 12.60 -7.31 15.70
C GLU A 111 12.96 -8.82 15.56
N GLY A 112 13.89 -9.19 14.67
CA GLY A 112 14.33 -10.58 14.48
C GLY A 112 13.27 -11.51 13.85
N LEU A 113 12.23 -10.96 13.22
CA LEU A 113 11.13 -11.68 12.59
C LEU A 113 11.28 -11.86 11.08
N LEU A 114 12.08 -11.04 10.41
CA LEU A 114 12.12 -10.99 8.94
C LEU A 114 12.38 -12.37 8.29
N LYS A 115 13.34 -13.14 8.81
CA LYS A 115 13.74 -14.45 8.26
C LYS A 115 12.62 -15.51 8.22
N ARG A 116 11.54 -15.31 8.97
CA ARG A 116 10.38 -16.21 9.01
C ARG A 116 9.08 -15.51 8.61
N THR A 117 9.20 -14.36 7.95
CA THR A 117 8.06 -13.57 7.51
C THR A 117 8.01 -13.49 6.00
N GLN A 118 6.88 -13.88 5.40
CA GLN A 118 6.59 -13.62 4.00
C GLN A 118 5.72 -12.37 3.89
N ILE A 119 6.16 -11.39 3.08
CA ILE A 119 5.41 -10.16 2.85
C ILE A 119 4.84 -10.20 1.45
N TYR A 120 3.54 -10.05 1.31
CA TYR A 120 2.89 -9.79 0.03
C TYR A 120 2.73 -8.28 -0.11
N ALA A 121 3.34 -7.68 -1.11
CA ALA A 121 3.23 -6.25 -1.40
C ALA A 121 2.52 -6.10 -2.74
N THR A 122 1.30 -5.57 -2.73
CA THR A 122 0.48 -5.53 -3.94
C THR A 122 0.04 -4.13 -4.32
N ASP A 123 -0.07 -3.88 -5.60
CA ASP A 123 -0.61 -2.64 -6.16
C ASP A 123 -1.33 -2.95 -7.48
N ILE A 124 -2.04 -1.97 -8.04
CA ILE A 124 -2.62 -2.09 -9.40
C ILE A 124 -1.73 -1.44 -10.45
N ASN A 125 -0.64 -0.77 -10.07
CA ASN A 125 0.24 -0.10 -11.00
C ASN A 125 1.55 -0.89 -11.19
N PRO A 126 1.72 -1.60 -12.32
CA PRO A 126 2.93 -2.38 -12.60
C PRO A 126 4.23 -1.57 -12.54
N ALA A 127 4.19 -0.29 -12.93
CA ALA A 127 5.37 0.58 -12.88
C ALA A 127 5.76 0.94 -11.44
N SER A 128 4.78 1.08 -10.54
CA SER A 128 5.04 1.29 -9.12
C SER A 128 5.60 0.02 -8.47
N ILE A 129 5.04 -1.15 -8.80
CA ILE A 129 5.50 -2.46 -8.33
C ILE A 129 6.97 -2.70 -8.74
N GLU A 130 7.33 -2.37 -9.98
CA GLU A 130 8.71 -2.54 -10.45
C GLU A 130 9.69 -1.63 -9.69
N LYS A 131 9.31 -0.37 -9.43
CA LYS A 131 10.11 0.52 -8.57
C LYS A 131 10.24 -0.01 -7.15
N ALA A 132 9.15 -0.54 -6.59
CA ALA A 132 9.14 -1.16 -5.27
C ALA A 132 10.12 -2.34 -5.19
N ARG A 133 10.15 -3.18 -6.22
CA ARG A 133 11.07 -4.33 -6.34
C ARG A 133 12.53 -3.90 -6.40
N GLN A 134 12.83 -2.78 -7.07
CA GLN A 134 14.20 -2.27 -7.20
C GLN A 134 14.79 -1.77 -5.88
N GLY A 135 13.95 -1.26 -4.96
CA GLY A 135 14.40 -0.75 -3.67
C GLY A 135 15.30 0.49 -3.79
N ILE A 136 15.13 1.28 -4.85
CA ILE A 136 15.90 2.50 -5.10
C ILE A 136 14.98 3.69 -4.90
N PHE A 137 15.32 4.53 -3.92
CA PHE A 137 14.53 5.71 -3.56
C PHE A 137 15.33 7.00 -3.77
N PRO A 138 14.68 8.14 -4.04
CA PRO A 138 15.38 9.41 -4.25
C PRO A 138 16.16 9.84 -3.01
N LEU A 139 17.42 10.27 -3.19
CA LEU A 139 18.28 10.63 -2.08
C LEU A 139 17.74 11.84 -1.29
N GLU A 140 17.03 12.75 -1.95
CA GLU A 140 16.37 13.89 -1.31
C GLU A 140 15.28 13.48 -0.30
N ALA A 141 14.65 12.32 -0.47
CA ALA A 141 13.60 11.83 0.42
C ALA A 141 14.18 11.16 1.68
N VAL A 142 15.42 10.65 1.59
CA VAL A 142 16.10 9.90 2.67
C VAL A 142 16.17 10.69 3.97
N LYS A 143 16.35 12.02 3.92
CA LYS A 143 16.37 12.85 5.14
C LYS A 143 15.05 12.74 5.90
N GLY A 144 13.92 12.81 5.21
CA GLY A 144 12.59 12.64 5.81
C GLY A 144 12.40 11.20 6.33
N TYR A 145 12.84 10.22 5.56
CA TYR A 145 12.77 8.80 5.94
C TYR A 145 13.56 8.51 7.22
N THR A 146 14.76 9.05 7.38
CA THR A 146 15.56 8.90 8.61
C THR A 146 14.85 9.47 9.82
N THR A 147 14.25 10.67 9.71
CA THR A 147 13.47 11.27 10.81
C THR A 147 12.26 10.41 11.17
N ASN A 148 11.51 9.94 10.17
CA ASN A 148 10.35 9.09 10.37
C ASN A 148 10.73 7.76 11.03
N TYR A 149 11.81 7.13 10.55
CA TYR A 149 12.35 5.88 11.07
C TYR A 149 12.76 6.00 12.55
N GLN A 150 13.47 7.07 12.92
CA GLN A 150 13.87 7.31 14.31
C GLN A 150 12.64 7.49 15.21
N GLN A 151 11.64 8.26 14.76
CA GLN A 151 10.38 8.46 15.49
C GLN A 151 9.53 7.18 15.58
N SER A 152 9.75 6.23 14.67
CA SER A 152 9.09 4.91 14.65
C SER A 152 9.72 3.90 15.60
N GLY A 153 10.74 4.30 16.38
CA GLY A 153 11.46 3.45 17.31
C GLY A 153 12.56 2.60 16.68
N GLY A 154 13.13 3.03 15.55
CA GLY A 154 14.27 2.36 14.94
C GLY A 154 15.47 2.20 15.88
N THR A 155 16.12 1.03 15.85
CA THR A 155 17.17 0.67 16.83
C THR A 155 18.60 0.79 16.31
N SER A 156 18.78 0.99 15.01
CA SER A 156 20.07 1.12 14.32
C SER A 156 20.17 2.44 13.56
N ALA A 157 21.29 2.72 12.89
CA ALA A 157 21.35 3.87 12.00
C ALA A 157 20.59 3.55 10.70
N PHE A 158 19.74 4.46 10.23
CA PHE A 158 18.97 4.23 9.00
C PHE A 158 19.87 3.99 7.77
N SER A 159 21.06 4.58 7.78
CA SER A 159 22.11 4.38 6.78
C SER A 159 22.66 2.96 6.71
N ASP A 160 22.44 2.13 7.73
CA ASP A 160 22.90 0.74 7.74
C ASP A 160 22.10 -0.12 6.74
N TYR A 161 20.94 0.37 6.28
CA TYR A 161 20.03 -0.36 5.39
C TYR A 161 20.16 -0.01 3.92
N TYR A 162 20.94 1.01 3.54
CA TYR A 162 21.06 1.44 2.15
C TYR A 162 22.46 1.93 1.79
N THR A 163 22.78 1.84 0.50
CA THR A 163 23.94 2.50 -0.10
C THR A 163 23.47 3.70 -0.93
N ALA A 164 24.00 4.89 -0.66
CA ALA A 164 23.75 6.08 -1.46
C ALA A 164 24.72 6.15 -2.64
N ALA A 165 24.20 6.23 -3.87
CA ALA A 165 24.99 6.42 -5.08
C ALA A 165 24.15 7.08 -6.19
N TYR A 166 24.78 7.90 -7.04
CA TYR A 166 24.18 8.47 -8.25
C TYR A 166 22.81 9.18 -8.02
N GLY A 167 22.63 9.85 -6.88
CA GLY A 167 21.37 10.55 -6.55
C GLY A 167 20.24 9.65 -6.04
N GLY A 168 20.48 8.34 -5.86
CA GLY A 168 19.54 7.41 -5.24
C GLY A 168 20.12 6.75 -3.99
N ALA A 169 19.22 6.28 -3.13
CA ALA A 169 19.52 5.36 -2.05
C ALA A 169 18.98 3.98 -2.43
N ARG A 170 19.90 3.03 -2.65
CA ARG A 170 19.57 1.64 -2.92
C ARG A 170 19.60 0.85 -1.62
N PHE A 171 18.45 0.35 -1.19
CA PHE A 171 18.34 -0.47 0.01
C PHE A 171 18.89 -1.87 -0.22
N ASP A 172 19.37 -2.48 0.85
CA ASP A 172 19.96 -3.81 0.79
C ASP A 172 18.91 -4.86 0.35
N PRO A 173 19.14 -5.58 -0.76
CA PRO A 173 18.21 -6.59 -1.24
C PRO A 173 17.82 -7.67 -0.23
N PHE A 174 18.63 -7.94 0.80
CA PHE A 174 18.27 -8.96 1.81
C PHE A 174 16.95 -8.61 2.52
N LEU A 175 16.65 -7.31 2.70
CA LEU A 175 15.43 -6.85 3.38
C LEU A 175 14.17 -7.33 2.66
N CYS A 176 14.22 -7.47 1.33
CA CYS A 176 13.09 -7.86 0.52
C CYS A 176 13.26 -9.22 -0.18
N ALA A 177 14.17 -10.07 0.31
CA ALA A 177 14.38 -11.42 -0.25
C ALA A 177 13.11 -12.28 -0.23
N ASP A 178 12.29 -12.17 0.82
CA ASP A 178 11.05 -12.91 1.02
C ASP A 178 9.78 -12.06 0.77
N VAL A 179 9.90 -11.00 -0.03
CA VAL A 179 8.78 -10.13 -0.42
C VAL A 179 8.26 -10.53 -1.81
N ILE A 180 6.97 -10.84 -1.88
CA ILE A 180 6.25 -11.09 -3.14
C ILE A 180 5.57 -9.79 -3.57
N PHE A 181 6.17 -9.13 -4.55
CA PHE A 181 5.59 -8.00 -5.26
C PHE A 181 4.69 -8.50 -6.40
N ALA A 182 3.39 -8.20 -6.34
CA ALA A 182 2.40 -8.72 -7.30
C ALA A 182 1.30 -7.69 -7.64
N ASP A 183 0.69 -7.85 -8.82
CA ASP A 183 -0.51 -7.10 -9.21
C ASP A 183 -1.72 -7.64 -8.43
N HIS A 184 -2.49 -6.75 -7.80
CA HIS A 184 -3.75 -7.11 -7.14
C HIS A 184 -4.66 -5.89 -7.01
N SER A 185 -5.91 -6.06 -7.43
CA SER A 185 -6.95 -5.04 -7.39
C SER A 185 -7.95 -5.29 -6.26
N LEU A 186 -7.97 -4.38 -5.28
CA LEU A 186 -9.00 -4.35 -4.22
C LEU A 186 -10.42 -4.20 -4.77
N ALA A 187 -10.57 -3.69 -6.00
CA ALA A 187 -11.87 -3.51 -6.64
C ALA A 187 -12.42 -4.81 -7.24
N THR A 188 -11.58 -5.72 -7.73
CA THR A 188 -12.02 -6.84 -8.57
C THR A 188 -11.59 -8.20 -8.05
N ASP A 189 -10.45 -8.28 -7.36
CA ASP A 189 -9.82 -9.55 -7.06
C ASP A 189 -10.32 -10.12 -5.71
N SER A 190 -10.07 -11.39 -5.49
CA SER A 190 -10.44 -12.12 -4.27
C SER A 190 -9.24 -12.29 -3.33
N VAL A 191 -9.49 -12.92 -2.18
CA VAL A 191 -8.43 -13.34 -1.25
C VAL A 191 -7.47 -14.28 -1.96
N PHE A 192 -6.17 -14.06 -1.75
CA PHE A 192 -5.09 -14.89 -2.30
C PHE A 192 -4.20 -15.52 -1.21
N ALA A 193 -4.29 -15.04 0.04
CA ALA A 193 -3.52 -15.55 1.17
C ALA A 193 -4.24 -15.30 2.49
N GLU A 194 -4.05 -16.21 3.44
CA GLU A 194 -4.34 -15.97 4.86
C GLU A 194 -3.12 -15.29 5.52
N THR A 195 -3.32 -14.19 6.25
CA THR A 195 -2.27 -13.35 6.83
C THR A 195 -2.51 -13.00 8.30
N GLN A 196 -1.44 -12.72 9.04
CA GLN A 196 -1.51 -12.25 10.43
C GLN A 196 -1.66 -10.72 10.52
N LEU A 197 -1.17 -9.99 9.52
CA LEU A 197 -1.30 -8.54 9.42
C LEU A 197 -1.66 -8.14 7.99
N VAL A 198 -2.65 -7.26 7.86
CA VAL A 198 -2.91 -6.49 6.64
C VAL A 198 -2.64 -5.02 6.95
N SER A 199 -1.78 -4.39 6.17
CA SER A 199 -1.53 -2.94 6.18
C SER A 199 -2.07 -2.36 4.87
N CYS A 200 -3.08 -1.50 4.95
CA CYS A 200 -3.63 -0.81 3.78
C CYS A 200 -3.81 0.67 4.12
N ARG A 201 -2.80 1.48 3.77
CA ARG A 201 -2.71 2.87 4.23
C ARG A 201 -2.77 3.85 3.08
N ASN A 202 -3.64 4.85 3.22
CA ASN A 202 -3.88 5.93 2.27
C ASN A 202 -4.38 5.46 0.89
N VAL A 203 -5.16 4.36 0.86
CA VAL A 203 -5.76 3.77 -0.35
C VAL A 203 -7.27 3.96 -0.36
N LEU A 204 -7.95 3.62 0.75
CA LEU A 204 -9.40 3.68 0.90
C LEU A 204 -9.95 5.09 0.76
N ILE A 205 -9.13 6.13 0.99
CA ILE A 205 -9.50 7.53 0.74
C ILE A 205 -9.87 7.82 -0.73
N TYR A 206 -9.49 6.94 -1.66
CA TYR A 206 -9.85 7.06 -3.08
C TYR A 206 -11.15 6.36 -3.44
N PHE A 207 -11.74 5.59 -2.52
CA PHE A 207 -12.91 4.75 -2.77
C PHE A 207 -14.20 5.43 -2.28
N ASN A 208 -15.31 5.13 -2.94
CA ASN A 208 -16.63 5.39 -2.38
C ASN A 208 -16.96 4.35 -1.29
N ARG A 209 -18.05 4.56 -0.55
CA ARG A 209 -18.44 3.67 0.56
C ARG A 209 -18.59 2.20 0.15
N LYS A 210 -19.15 1.94 -1.03
CA LYS A 210 -19.35 0.56 -1.54
C LYS A 210 -18.02 -0.16 -1.72
N LEU A 211 -17.03 0.51 -2.31
CA LEU A 211 -15.70 -0.09 -2.52
C LEU A 211 -14.87 -0.13 -1.23
N GLN A 212 -15.05 0.84 -0.32
CA GLN A 212 -14.46 0.74 1.04
C GLN A 212 -14.96 -0.51 1.77
N ASP A 213 -16.28 -0.73 1.81
CA ASP A 213 -16.88 -1.91 2.46
C ASP A 213 -16.38 -3.21 1.81
N ARG A 214 -16.30 -3.26 0.48
CA ARG A 214 -15.71 -4.40 -0.23
C ARG A 214 -14.26 -4.67 0.18
N ALA A 215 -13.41 -3.64 0.19
CA ALA A 215 -12.01 -3.78 0.56
C ALA A 215 -11.84 -4.23 2.02
N LEU A 216 -12.63 -3.67 2.94
CA LEU A 216 -12.63 -4.10 4.35
C LEU A 216 -13.07 -5.55 4.51
N GLY A 217 -14.04 -6.00 3.71
CA GLY A 217 -14.43 -7.40 3.68
C GLY A 217 -13.34 -8.32 3.18
N LEU A 218 -12.65 -7.92 2.12
CA LEU A 218 -11.50 -8.64 1.61
C LEU A 218 -10.39 -8.75 2.66
N PHE A 219 -10.08 -7.67 3.39
CA PHE A 219 -9.10 -7.70 4.48
C PHE A 219 -9.54 -8.62 5.62
N HIS A 220 -10.82 -8.56 6.01
CA HIS A 220 -11.37 -9.45 7.02
C HIS A 220 -11.26 -10.92 6.62
N GLU A 221 -11.54 -11.27 5.36
CA GLU A 221 -11.43 -12.64 4.86
C GLU A 221 -9.97 -13.11 4.74
N SER A 222 -9.04 -12.22 4.35
CA SER A 222 -7.61 -12.52 4.32
C SER A 222 -6.98 -12.67 5.71
N LEU A 223 -7.53 -12.05 6.74
CA LEU A 223 -6.95 -12.11 8.09
C LEU A 223 -7.26 -13.44 8.78
N CYS A 224 -6.23 -14.06 9.36
CA CYS A 224 -6.42 -15.19 10.27
C CYS A 224 -7.23 -14.76 11.51
N HIS A 225 -7.73 -15.74 12.27
CA HIS A 225 -8.40 -15.46 13.53
C HIS A 225 -7.52 -14.57 14.42
N ARG A 226 -8.10 -13.49 14.95
CA ARG A 226 -7.42 -12.50 15.80
C ARG A 226 -6.21 -11.80 15.15
N GLY A 227 -6.11 -11.83 13.81
CA GLY A 227 -5.13 -11.07 13.02
C GLY A 227 -5.38 -9.55 13.06
N PHE A 228 -4.45 -8.78 12.53
CA PHE A 228 -4.41 -7.32 12.68
C PHE A 228 -4.66 -6.59 11.36
N LEU A 229 -5.44 -5.51 11.41
CA LEU A 229 -5.65 -4.60 10.29
C LEU A 229 -5.10 -3.22 10.67
N GLY A 230 -4.18 -2.70 9.87
CA GLY A 230 -3.70 -1.33 9.97
C GLY A 230 -4.18 -0.48 8.79
N LEU A 231 -4.77 0.68 9.10
CA LEU A 231 -5.24 1.65 8.10
C LEU A 231 -4.48 2.99 8.23
N GLY A 232 -4.62 3.87 7.25
CA GLY A 232 -4.04 5.22 7.31
C GLY A 232 -4.84 6.14 8.24
N SER A 233 -4.20 7.21 8.71
CA SER A 233 -4.77 8.15 9.72
C SER A 233 -6.10 8.79 9.33
N LYS A 234 -6.41 8.90 8.03
CA LYS A 234 -7.66 9.45 7.48
C LYS A 234 -8.70 8.39 7.10
N GLU A 235 -8.44 7.13 7.47
CA GLU A 235 -9.25 5.98 7.12
C GLU A 235 -9.78 5.34 8.41
N SER A 236 -10.91 4.65 8.29
CA SER A 236 -11.52 4.00 9.44
C SER A 236 -12.46 2.89 8.99
N ILE A 237 -12.65 1.91 9.86
CA ILE A 237 -13.73 0.92 9.77
C ILE A 237 -15.08 1.51 10.18
N ASP A 238 -15.10 2.68 10.82
CA ASP A 238 -16.32 3.30 11.34
C ASP A 238 -17.34 3.49 10.22
N PHE A 239 -18.61 3.17 10.50
CA PHE A 239 -19.72 3.23 9.53
C PHE A 239 -19.62 2.29 8.31
N SER A 240 -18.68 1.33 8.31
CA SER A 240 -18.65 0.24 7.33
C SER A 240 -19.51 -0.95 7.77
N GLY A 241 -19.90 -1.81 6.82
CA GLY A 241 -20.53 -3.10 7.12
C GLY A 241 -19.65 -4.08 7.92
N TYR A 242 -18.36 -3.77 8.13
CA TYR A 242 -17.40 -4.60 8.86
C TYR A 242 -16.97 -4.01 10.20
N ALA A 243 -17.53 -2.86 10.64
CA ALA A 243 -17.11 -2.20 11.87
C ALA A 243 -17.16 -3.14 13.10
N GLU A 244 -18.24 -3.91 13.25
CA GLU A 244 -18.43 -4.87 14.36
C GLU A 244 -17.58 -6.15 14.23
N ARG A 245 -16.91 -6.35 13.09
CA ARG A 245 -16.01 -7.49 12.83
C ARG A 245 -14.58 -7.21 13.29
N PHE A 246 -14.31 -6.03 13.86
CA PHE A 246 -12.99 -5.62 14.29
C PHE A 246 -13.04 -4.94 15.67
N ASP A 247 -12.19 -5.42 16.58
CA ASP A 247 -11.89 -4.74 17.83
C ASP A 247 -10.87 -3.61 17.58
N THR A 248 -11.04 -2.45 18.20
CA THR A 248 -10.05 -1.37 18.12
C THR A 248 -8.88 -1.66 19.07
N LEU A 249 -7.67 -1.77 18.53
CA LEU A 249 -6.44 -1.99 19.30
C LEU A 249 -5.73 -0.68 19.62
N ALA A 250 -5.48 0.15 18.60
CA ALA A 250 -4.89 1.47 18.74
C ALA A 250 -5.69 2.48 17.88
N LYS A 251 -6.55 3.25 18.54
CA LYS A 251 -7.54 4.11 17.85
C LYS A 251 -6.88 5.26 17.07
N ALA A 252 -5.87 5.90 17.64
CA ALA A 252 -5.21 7.05 17.00
C ALA A 252 -4.43 6.63 15.75
N GLU A 253 -3.80 5.45 15.81
CA GLU A 253 -2.98 4.86 14.76
C GLU A 253 -3.80 4.00 13.79
N ARG A 254 -5.10 3.86 14.00
CA ARG A 254 -6.02 3.06 13.16
C ARG A 254 -5.58 1.60 13.01
N ILE A 255 -5.16 1.01 14.14
CA ILE A 255 -4.86 -0.42 14.23
C ILE A 255 -6.04 -1.14 14.89
N TYR A 256 -6.48 -2.19 14.23
CA TYR A 256 -7.63 -3.00 14.58
C TYR A 256 -7.24 -4.47 14.66
N ARG A 257 -8.05 -5.26 15.34
CA ARG A 257 -7.89 -6.71 15.45
C ARG A 257 -9.16 -7.40 15.01
N LYS A 258 -9.07 -8.41 14.15
CA LYS A 258 -10.23 -9.20 13.73
C LYS A 258 -10.93 -9.77 14.97
N ALA A 259 -12.23 -9.50 15.06
CA ALA A 259 -13.09 -10.03 16.11
C ALA A 259 -13.13 -11.57 16.00
N SER A 260 -13.51 -12.23 17.09
CA SER A 260 -13.49 -13.69 17.15
C SER A 260 -14.54 -14.33 16.25
#